data_AF-A0A944I588-F1
#
_entry.id   AF-A0A944I588-F1
#
_cell.length_a   1.000
_cell.length_b   1.000
_cell.length_c   1.000
_cell.angle_alpha   90.00
_cell.angle_beta   90.00
_cell.angle_gamma   90.00
#
_symmetry.space_group_name_H-M   'P 1'
#
loop_
_entity.id
_entity.type
_entity.pdbx_description
1 polymer ?
#
loop_
_entity_poly.entity_id
_entity_poly.type
_entity_poly.pdbx_seq_one_letter_code
_entity_poly.pdbx_strand_id
1 'polypeptide(L)'
;MLRPMWDIGNRRDDGESDLDIARVWVEFAPGLPPGARAPVRLLPLTPSRWRHLAAGDRITLYETAVAGGTAMILEVQPPSAWAELALRR
;
A
#
# COMPACT_ATOMS: atom_id res chain seq x y z
N MET A 1 16.75 -5.94 -0.85
CA MET A 1 15.32 -6.01 -1.21
C MET A 1 14.75 -4.60 -1.13
N LEU A 2 14.08 -4.13 -2.19
CA LEU A 2 13.29 -2.89 -2.14
C LEU A 2 12.11 -3.12 -1.18
N ARG A 3 11.85 -2.15 -0.31
CA ARG A 3 10.66 -2.11 0.54
C ARG A 3 9.76 -1.04 -0.05
N PRO A 4 8.66 -1.39 -0.72
CA PRO A 4 7.74 -0.39 -1.25
C PRO A 4 7.19 0.44 -0.09
N MET A 5 7.54 1.72 -0.05
CA MET A 5 7.07 2.67 0.96
C MET A 5 6.00 3.55 0.34
N TRP A 6 4.93 3.79 1.07
CA TRP A 6 3.76 4.49 0.58
C TRP A 6 3.47 5.70 1.45
N ASP A 7 3.33 6.86 0.83
CA ASP A 7 2.59 7.97 1.45
C ASP A 7 1.10 7.67 1.32
N ILE A 8 0.47 7.39 2.46
CA ILE A 8 -0.96 7.08 2.58
C ILE A 8 -1.73 8.18 3.32
N GLY A 9 -1.14 9.37 3.44
CA GLY A 9 -1.74 10.51 4.14
C GLY A 9 -1.47 10.57 5.64
N ASN A 10 -0.81 9.56 6.22
CA ASN A 10 -0.32 9.62 7.60
C ASN A 10 0.78 10.68 7.73
N ARG A 11 0.80 11.38 8.86
CA ARG A 11 1.73 12.48 9.13
C ARG A 11 2.48 12.25 10.43
N ARG A 12 3.75 12.66 10.46
CA ARG A 12 4.55 12.74 11.68
C ARG A 12 4.27 14.05 12.41
N ASP A 13 4.79 14.18 13.62
CA ASP A 13 4.63 15.38 14.46
C ASP A 13 5.23 16.64 13.81
N ASP A 14 6.24 16.49 12.95
CA ASP A 14 6.86 17.56 12.16
C ASP A 14 6.07 17.92 10.89
N GLY A 15 4.95 17.23 10.61
CA GLY A 15 4.12 17.43 9.44
C GLY A 15 4.57 16.67 8.18
N GLU A 16 5.74 16.03 8.22
CA GLU A 16 6.24 15.24 7.10
C GLU A 16 5.41 13.96 6.91
N SER A 17 5.42 13.42 5.68
CA SER A 17 4.72 12.18 5.38
C SER A 17 5.32 11.01 6.18
N ASP A 18 4.47 10.30 6.92
CA ASP A 18 4.89 9.09 7.63
C ASP A 18 4.72 7.88 6.73
N LEU A 19 5.79 7.51 6.02
CA LEU A 19 5.73 6.46 5.00
C LEU A 19 5.46 5.08 5.59
N ASP A 20 4.55 4.37 4.95
CA ASP A 20 4.05 3.06 5.38
C ASP A 20 4.47 1.95 4.42
N ILE A 21 4.86 0.79 4.95
CA ILE A 21 5.34 -0.33 4.13
C ILE A 21 4.18 -1.27 3.77
N ALA A 22 4.09 -1.65 2.50
CA ALA A 22 3.24 -2.74 2.04
C ALA A 22 3.98 -3.63 1.04
N ARG A 23 3.70 -4.93 1.07
CA ARG A 23 4.03 -5.80 -0.07
C ARG A 23 3.16 -5.41 -1.25
N VAL A 24 3.71 -5.51 -2.45
CA VAL A 24 3.04 -5.15 -3.70
C VAL A 24 3.17 -6.32 -4.67
N TRP A 25 2.07 -6.66 -5.35
CA TRP A 25 2.09 -7.59 -6.47
C TRP A 25 1.20 -7.07 -7.58
N VAL A 26 1.76 -7.07 -8.80
CA VAL A 26 1.05 -6.68 -10.01
C VAL A 26 0.10 -7.80 -10.38
N GLU A 27 -1.17 -7.47 -10.58
CA GLU A 27 -2.11 -8.46 -11.07
C GLU A 27 -1.95 -8.69 -12.56
N PHE A 28 -2.12 -9.94 -13.00
CA PHE A 28 -2.17 -10.34 -14.41
C PHE A 28 -0.89 -10.08 -15.24
N ALA A 29 0.22 -9.69 -14.60
CA ALA A 29 1.50 -9.46 -15.26
C ALA A 29 2.70 -9.77 -14.35
N PRO A 30 3.87 -10.16 -14.91
CA PRO A 30 5.07 -10.44 -14.13
C PRO A 30 5.75 -9.18 -13.57
N GLY A 31 5.36 -7.98 -14.04
CA GLY A 31 5.93 -6.72 -13.59
C GLY A 31 5.23 -5.51 -14.21
N LEU A 32 5.65 -4.32 -13.78
CA LEU A 32 5.10 -3.04 -14.23
C LEU A 32 6.24 -2.12 -14.72
N PRO A 33 6.40 -1.93 -16.04
CA PRO A 33 7.42 -1.02 -16.58
C PRO A 33 7.15 0.45 -16.22
N PRO A 34 8.19 1.32 -16.28
CA PRO A 34 8.00 2.76 -16.13
C PRO A 34 6.93 3.31 -17.08
N GLY A 35 6.01 4.13 -16.56
CA GLY A 35 4.92 4.74 -17.34
C GLY A 35 3.70 3.84 -17.58
N ALA A 36 3.80 2.54 -17.31
CA ALA A 36 2.66 1.62 -17.43
C ALA A 36 1.68 1.78 -16.25
N ARG A 37 0.48 1.21 -16.41
CA ARG A 37 -0.56 1.15 -15.38
C ARG A 37 -1.14 -0.25 -15.32
N ALA A 38 -1.30 -0.78 -14.12
CA ALA A 38 -1.95 -2.06 -13.88
C ALA A 38 -2.61 -2.05 -12.49
N PRO A 39 -3.65 -2.87 -12.27
CA PRO A 39 -4.10 -3.20 -10.92
C PRO A 39 -2.96 -3.85 -10.14
N VAL A 40 -2.82 -3.44 -8.88
CA VAL A 40 -1.89 -4.04 -7.93
C VAL A 40 -2.64 -4.35 -6.65
N ARG A 41 -2.23 -5.40 -5.96
CA ARG A 41 -2.69 -5.65 -4.60
C ARG A 41 -1.61 -5.28 -3.61
N LEU A 42 -2.07 -4.78 -2.46
CA LEU A 42 -1.22 -4.31 -1.37
C LEU A 42 -1.51 -5.14 -0.11
N LEU A 43 -0.46 -5.61 0.57
CA LEU A 43 -0.57 -6.22 1.91
C LEU A 43 0.22 -5.32 2.86
N PRO A 44 -0.48 -4.49 3.66
CA PRO A 44 0.15 -3.66 4.67
C PRO A 44 0.99 -4.49 5.63
N LEU A 45 2.20 -4.01 5.94
CA LEU A 45 3.01 -4.59 7.01
C LEU A 45 2.39 -4.29 8.39
N THR A 46 1.79 -3.11 8.52
CA THR A 46 1.08 -2.66 9.75
C THR A 46 -0.37 -2.29 9.39
N PRO A 47 -1.30 -3.28 9.33
CA PRO A 47 -2.66 -3.05 8.82
C PRO A 47 -3.47 -1.96 9.55
N SER A 48 -3.21 -1.73 10.84
CA SER A 48 -3.91 -0.70 11.62
C SER A 48 -3.71 0.71 11.06
N ARG A 49 -2.55 0.99 10.46
CA ARG A 49 -2.20 2.30 9.89
C ARG A 49 -2.86 2.60 8.54
N TRP A 50 -3.53 1.61 7.95
CA TRP A 50 -4.15 1.69 6.62
C TRP A 50 -5.69 1.73 6.68
N ARG A 51 -6.28 1.65 7.89
CA ARG A 51 -7.73 1.49 8.10
C ARG A 51 -8.56 2.69 7.65
N HIS A 52 -7.95 3.86 7.51
CA HIS A 52 -8.62 5.08 7.05
C HIS A 52 -8.78 5.13 5.54
N LEU A 53 -8.06 4.30 4.78
CA LEU A 53 -8.12 4.30 3.32
C LEU A 53 -9.46 3.75 2.83
N ALA A 54 -9.98 4.37 1.77
CA ALA A 54 -11.19 4.00 1.08
C ALA A 54 -10.99 4.04 -0.44
N ALA A 55 -11.92 3.42 -1.18
CA ALA A 55 -11.92 3.49 -2.65
C ALA A 55 -11.97 4.95 -3.12
N GLY A 56 -11.11 5.29 -4.09
CA GLY A 56 -10.93 6.65 -4.60
C GLY A 56 -9.73 7.39 -4.01
N ASP A 57 -9.21 6.97 -2.85
CA ASP A 57 -8.03 7.60 -2.26
C ASP A 57 -6.80 7.42 -3.14
N ARG A 58 -5.96 8.47 -3.20
CA ARG A 58 -4.70 8.43 -3.95
C ARG A 58 -3.52 8.32 -2.99
N ILE A 59 -2.64 7.37 -3.27
CA ILE A 59 -1.41 7.12 -2.51
C ILE A 59 -0.19 7.19 -3.42
N THR A 60 0.97 7.47 -2.85
CA THR A 60 2.21 7.67 -3.62
C THR A 60 3.26 6.66 -3.20
N LEU A 61 3.89 6.01 -4.18
CA LEU A 61 4.98 5.06 -3.97
C LEU A 61 6.32 5.79 -3.93
N TYR A 62 7.12 5.47 -2.92
CA TYR A 62 8.51 5.86 -2.76
C TYR A 62 9.39 4.62 -2.63
N GLU A 63 10.23 4.40 -3.64
CA GLU A 63 11.32 3.41 -3.58
C GLU A 63 12.69 4.09 -3.40
N THR A 64 12.72 5.41 -3.59
CA THR A 64 13.86 6.32 -3.36
C THR A 64 13.33 7.60 -2.70
N ALA A 65 14.17 8.62 -2.57
CA ALA A 65 13.71 9.96 -2.14
C ALA A 65 12.73 10.63 -3.12
N VAL A 66 12.65 10.14 -4.36
CA VAL A 66 11.73 10.64 -5.39
C VAL A 66 10.56 9.68 -5.53
N ALA A 67 9.36 10.24 -5.75
CA ALA A 67 8.16 9.45 -6.02
C ALA A 67 8.35 8.59 -7.27
N GLY A 68 8.18 7.27 -7.11
CA GLY A 68 8.30 6.28 -8.18
C GLY A 68 6.99 6.01 -8.91
N GLY A 69 5.85 6.36 -8.30
CA GLY A 69 4.53 6.15 -8.90
C GLY A 69 3.40 6.61 -7.99
N THR A 70 2.18 6.49 -8.50
CA THR A 70 0.96 6.77 -7.73
C THR A 70 -0.04 5.65 -7.96
N ALA A 71 -0.86 5.38 -6.96
CA ALA A 71 -1.97 4.43 -7.05
C ALA A 71 -3.26 5.10 -6.56
N MET A 72 -4.37 4.65 -7.11
CA MET A 72 -5.70 4.94 -6.59
C MET A 72 -6.23 3.67 -5.94
N ILE A 73 -6.76 3.77 -4.72
CA ILE A 73 -7.38 2.64 -4.05
C ILE A 73 -8.66 2.29 -4.83
N LEU A 74 -8.72 1.07 -5.35
CA LEU A 74 -9.90 0.56 -6.05
C LEU A 74 -10.88 -0.11 -5.09
N GLU A 75 -10.34 -0.83 -4.11
CA GLU A 75 -11.09 -1.65 -3.16
C GLU A 75 -10.26 -1.85 -1.89
N VAL A 76 -10.94 -1.98 -0.74
CA VAL A 76 -10.32 -2.33 0.54
C VAL A 76 -10.97 -3.59 1.08
N GLN A 77 -10.15 -4.62 1.29
CA GLN A 77 -10.57 -5.90 1.84
C GLN A 77 -10.05 -6.02 3.27
N PRO A 78 -10.89 -5.85 4.31
CA PRO A 78 -10.47 -6.06 5.68
C PRO A 78 -10.11 -7.54 5.92
N PRO A 79 -9.27 -7.85 6.92
CA PRO A 79 -9.05 -9.22 7.33
C PRO A 79 -10.41 -9.91 7.57
N SER A 80 -10.62 -11.06 6.93
CA SER A 80 -11.83 -11.83 7.24
C SER A 80 -11.71 -12.36 8.67
N ALA A 81 -12.83 -12.41 9.41
CA ALA A 81 -12.86 -12.94 10.77
C ALA A 81 -12.30 -14.38 10.87
N TRP A 82 -12.33 -15.14 9.77
CA TRP A 82 -11.76 -16.48 9.67
C TRP A 82 -10.23 -16.48 9.57
N ALA A 83 -9.63 -15.50 8.89
CA ALA A 83 -8.17 -15.35 8.82
C ALA A 83 -7.57 -14.94 10.17
N GLU A 84 -8.28 -14.13 10.96
CA GLU A 84 -7.83 -13.71 12.30
C GLU A 84 -7.79 -14.87 13.32
N LEU A 85 -8.70 -15.85 13.19
CA LEU A 85 -8.73 -17.04 14.03
C LEU A 85 -7.63 -18.06 13.67
N ALA A 86 -7.26 -18.15 12.38
CA ALA A 86 -6.24 -19.07 11.90
C ALA A 86 -4.81 -18.68 12.32
N LEU A 87 -4.54 -17.39 12.53
CA LEU A 87 -3.24 -16.85 12.96
C LEU A 87 -3.02 -16.91 14.49
N ARG A 88 -4.01 -17.38 15.26
CA ARG A 88 -3.94 -17.52 16.74
C ARG A 88 -3.68 -18.95 17.21
N ARG A 89 -3.33 -19.87 16.30
CA ARG A 89 -2.94 -21.25 16.59
C ARG A 89 -1.49 -21.48 16.17
#